data_AF-A0A3D2KUY1-F1
#
_entry.id   AF-A0A3D2KUY1-F1
#
_cell.length_a   1.000
_cell.length_b   1.000
_cell.length_c   1.000
_cell.angle_alpha   90.00
_cell.angle_beta   90.00
_cell.angle_gamma   90.00
#
_symmetry.space_group_name_H-M   'P 1'
#
loop_
_entity.id
_entity.type
_entity.pdbx_description
1 polymer ?
#
loop_
_entity_poly.entity_id
_entity_poly.type
_entity_poly.pdbx_seq_one_letter_code
_entity_poly.pdbx_strand_id
1 'polypeptide(L)'
;MKDYYEILHVPIDSSVQEIHKAFLELAKHFHPDINQDDHEQFVEIKEAYEVLTHPQERKQYDRLFDRYLSEKDCFLYEYCTVNDPSLRRQPETSNQN
;
A
#
# COMPACT_ATOMS: atom_id res chain seq x y z
N MET A 1 7.89 1.56 -12.37
CA MET A 1 7.48 2.47 -11.29
C MET A 1 7.37 1.63 -10.03
N LYS A 2 8.00 2.04 -8.92
CA LYS A 2 7.91 1.32 -7.64
C LYS A 2 6.61 1.71 -6.93
N ASP A 3 6.04 0.75 -6.21
CA ASP A 3 4.79 0.94 -5.49
C ASP A 3 5.09 1.31 -4.03
N TYR A 4 5.18 2.62 -3.75
CA TYR A 4 5.64 3.12 -2.45
C TYR A 4 4.65 2.81 -1.32
N TYR A 5 3.37 2.69 -1.67
CA TYR A 5 2.31 2.26 -0.76
C TYR A 5 2.49 0.80 -0.36
N GLU A 6 2.81 -0.07 -1.32
CA GLU A 6 3.09 -1.49 -1.07
C GLU A 6 4.38 -1.69 -0.25
N ILE A 7 5.45 -0.95 -0.58
CA ILE A 7 6.73 -0.99 0.15
C ILE A 7 6.54 -0.65 1.64
N LEU A 8 5.76 0.39 1.93
CA LEU A 8 5.45 0.78 3.30
C LEU A 8 4.31 -0.04 3.92
N HIS A 9 3.69 -0.96 3.18
CA HIS A 9 2.53 -1.75 3.59
C HIS A 9 1.37 -0.90 4.10
N VAL A 10 1.11 0.22 3.44
CA VAL A 10 0.04 1.16 3.79
C VAL A 10 -0.92 1.34 2.61
N PRO A 11 -2.22 1.57 2.87
CA PRO A 11 -3.18 1.88 1.80
C PRO A 11 -2.88 3.24 1.16
N ILE A 12 -3.35 3.44 -0.08
CA ILE A 12 -3.19 4.71 -0.82
C ILE A 12 -3.85 5.90 -0.11
N ASP A 13 -4.92 5.63 0.63
CA ASP A 13 -5.66 6.62 1.42
C ASP A 13 -4.98 6.95 2.76
N SER A 14 -3.82 6.36 3.06
CA SER A 14 -3.15 6.60 4.35
C SER A 14 -2.73 8.04 4.55
N SER A 15 -2.90 8.47 5.80
CA SER A 15 -2.46 9.78 6.25
C SER A 15 -0.94 9.83 6.45
N VAL A 16 -0.36 11.04 6.43
CA VAL A 16 1.08 11.23 6.67
C VAL A 16 1.50 10.67 8.04
N GLN A 17 0.61 10.70 9.04
CA GLN A 17 0.88 10.14 10.37
C GLN A 17 1.00 8.61 10.33
N GLU A 18 0.16 7.94 9.54
CA GLU A 18 0.20 6.48 9.36
C GLU A 18 1.44 6.05 8.57
N ILE A 19 1.76 6.79 7.50
CA ILE A 19 2.99 6.61 6.70
C ILE A 19 4.22 6.70 7.60
N HIS A 20 4.28 7.72 8.47
CA HIS A 20 5.38 7.89 9.41
C HIS A 20 5.45 6.76 10.45
N LYS A 21 4.31 6.30 10.95
CA LYS A 21 4.26 5.16 11.87
C LYS A 21 4.76 3.87 11.22
N ALA A 22 4.33 3.58 9.99
CA ALA A 22 4.77 2.41 9.24
C ALA A 22 6.28 2.45 8.95
N PHE A 23 6.79 3.61 8.53
CA PHE A 23 8.23 3.82 8.34
C PHE A 23 9.02 3.54 9.63
N LEU A 24 8.57 4.04 10.78
CA LEU A 24 9.26 3.80 12.06
C LEU A 24 9.30 2.31 12.45
N GLU A 25 8.23 1.56 12.18
CA GLU A 25 8.20 0.13 12.45
C GLU A 25 9.15 -0.63 11.51
N LEU A 26 9.10 -0.33 10.20
CA LEU A 26 9.99 -0.94 9.21
C LEU A 26 11.47 -0.58 9.45
N ALA A 27 11.77 0.67 9.79
CA ALA A 27 13.13 1.13 10.07
C ALA A 27 13.77 0.42 11.27
N LYS A 28 12.97 -0.01 12.26
CA LYS A 28 13.46 -0.83 13.37
C LYS A 28 13.78 -2.26 12.94
N HIS A 29 13.02 -2.81 11.99
CA HIS A 29 13.23 -4.17 11.50
C HIS A 29 14.42 -4.26 10.54
N PHE A 30 14.56 -3.25 9.67
CA PHE A 30 15.61 -3.16 8.64
C PHE A 30 16.76 -2.23 9.03
N HIS A 31 16.94 -1.95 10.32
CA HIS A 31 18.02 -1.06 10.76
C HIS A 31 19.37 -1.69 10.39
N PRO A 32 20.33 -0.93 9.83
CA PRO A 32 21.63 -1.46 9.40
C PRO A 32 22.48 -2.02 10.56
N ASP A 33 22.12 -1.68 11.80
CA ASP A 33 22.75 -2.24 13.01
C ASP A 33 22.28 -3.66 13.34
N ILE A 34 21.11 -4.06 12.84
CA ILE A 34 20.50 -5.37 13.10
C ILE A 34 20.67 -6.30 11.90
N ASN A 35 20.41 -5.79 10.68
CA ASN A 35 20.60 -6.52 9.42
C ASN A 35 21.47 -5.70 8.47
N GLN A 36 22.74 -6.06 8.36
CA GLN A 36 23.70 -5.40 7.46
C GLN A 36 23.51 -5.76 5.99
N ASP A 37 22.86 -6.89 5.68
CA ASP A 37 22.63 -7.36 4.31
C ASP A 37 21.38 -6.74 3.65
N ASP A 38 20.44 -6.17 4.43
CA ASP A 38 19.17 -5.62 3.93
C ASP A 38 19.22 -4.11 3.62
N HIS A 39 20.42 -3.58 3.36
CA HIS A 39 20.62 -2.15 3.10
C HIS A 39 19.78 -1.67 1.90
N GLU A 40 19.59 -2.51 0.88
CA GLU A 40 18.77 -2.18 -0.29
C GLU A 40 17.31 -1.93 0.10
N GLN A 41 16.70 -2.78 0.93
CA GLN A 41 15.32 -2.59 1.36
C GLN A 41 15.13 -1.31 2.18
N PHE A 42 16.10 -1.00 3.05
CA PHE A 42 16.07 0.23 3.82
C PHE A 42 16.10 1.48 2.92
N VAL A 43 16.88 1.46 1.84
CA VAL A 43 16.90 2.54 0.85
C VAL A 43 15.53 2.70 0.19
N GLU A 44 14.87 1.61 -0.19
CA GLU A 44 13.54 1.66 -0.81
C GLU A 44 12.46 2.20 0.14
N ILE A 45 12.47 1.76 1.40
CA ILE A 45 11.58 2.24 2.45
C ILE A 45 11.77 3.75 2.68
N LYS A 46 13.02 4.20 2.69
CA LYS A 46 13.38 5.61 2.87
C LYS A 46 12.92 6.47 1.68
N GLU A 47 13.16 6.02 0.45
CA GLU A 47 12.67 6.69 -0.76
C GLU A 47 11.14 6.80 -0.77
N ALA A 48 10.44 5.70 -0.44
CA ALA A 48 8.99 5.68 -0.35
C ALA A 48 8.46 6.69 0.68
N TYR A 49 9.10 6.73 1.86
CA TYR A 49 8.75 7.67 2.92
C TYR A 49 8.97 9.13 2.49
N GLU A 50 10.10 9.45 1.87
CA GLU A 50 10.40 10.82 1.42
C GLU A 50 9.34 11.33 0.44
N VAL A 51 8.97 10.54 -0.58
CA VAL A 51 7.97 10.93 -1.58
C VAL A 51 6.57 11.05 -0.97
N LEU A 52 6.16 10.11 -0.12
CA LEU A 52 4.79 10.07 0.42
C LEU A 52 4.56 11.08 1.55
N THR A 53 5.62 11.52 2.23
CA THR A 53 5.53 12.51 3.32
C THR A 53 5.39 13.94 2.79
N HIS A 54 5.97 14.24 1.61
CA HIS A 54 5.87 15.55 1.00
C HIS A 54 4.60 15.69 0.17
N PRO A 55 3.68 16.61 0.50
CA PRO A 55 2.39 16.72 -0.20
C PRO A 55 2.52 17.14 -1.66
N GLN A 56 3.60 17.83 -2.04
CA GLN A 56 3.86 18.20 -3.42
C GLN A 56 4.35 17.01 -4.24
N GLU A 57 5.27 16.22 -3.69
CA GLU A 57 5.84 15.04 -4.34
C GLU A 57 4.81 13.91 -4.40
N ARG A 58 4.08 13.65 -3.31
CA ARG A 58 2.93 12.73 -3.28
C ARG A 58 1.94 13.06 -4.38
N LYS A 59 1.51 14.32 -4.53
CA LYS A 59 0.61 14.71 -5.62
C LYS A 59 1.17 14.47 -7.02
N GLN A 60 2.48 14.59 -7.21
CA GLN A 60 3.11 14.29 -8.50
C GLN A 60 3.17 12.78 -8.73
N TYR A 61 3.54 12.03 -7.69
CA TYR A 61 3.57 10.58 -7.68
C TYR A 61 2.17 10.00 -7.95
N ASP A 62 1.14 10.42 -7.22
CA ASP A 62 -0.25 9.96 -7.38
C ASP A 62 -0.74 10.14 -8.82
N ARG A 63 -0.46 11.29 -9.46
CA ARG A 63 -0.83 11.51 -10.88
C ARG A 63 -0.12 10.58 -11.85
N LEU A 64 1.14 10.24 -11.56
CA LEU A 64 1.91 9.28 -12.36
C LEU A 64 1.45 7.85 -12.06
N PHE A 65 1.08 7.59 -10.82
CA PHE A 65 0.65 6.30 -10.30
C PHE A 65 -0.73 5.92 -10.84
N ASP A 66 -1.67 6.86 -10.91
CA ASP A 66 -2.97 6.67 -11.57
C ASP A 66 -2.81 6.24 -13.04
N ARG A 67 -1.85 6.85 -13.75
CA ARG A 67 -1.54 6.45 -15.14
C ARG A 67 -0.95 5.05 -15.20
N TYR A 68 -0.06 4.70 -14.27
CA TYR A 68 0.55 3.39 -14.16
C TYR A 68 -0.48 2.29 -13.83
N LEU A 69 -1.43 2.57 -12.94
CA LEU A 69 -2.54 1.67 -12.63
C LEU A 69 -3.45 1.45 -13.84
N SER A 70 -3.73 2.49 -14.64
CA SER A 70 -4.54 2.35 -15.87
C SER A 70 -3.97 1.35 -16.89
N GLU A 71 -2.64 1.16 -16.88
CA GLU A 71 -1.95 0.18 -17.72
C GLU A 71 -1.93 -1.23 -17.10
N LYS A 72 -1.95 -1.33 -15.76
CA LYS A 72 -1.98 -2.58 -15.00
C LYS A 72 -3.39 -3.15 -14.79
N ASP A 73 -4.43 -2.32 -14.92
CA ASP A 73 -5.84 -2.72 -14.81
C ASP A 73 -6.30 -3.66 -15.93
N CYS A 74 -5.46 -3.97 -16.92
CA CYS A 74 -5.78 -4.94 -17.96
C CYS A 74 -5.73 -6.41 -17.47
N PHE A 75 -5.27 -6.71 -16.24
CA PHE A 75 -5.12 -8.11 -15.79
C PHE A 75 -5.44 -8.46 -14.33
N LEU A 76 -5.87 -7.53 -13.45
CA LEU A 76 -6.02 -7.81 -12.01
C LEU A 76 -7.41 -7.53 -11.42
N TYR A 77 -8.47 -7.94 -12.11
CA TYR A 77 -9.79 -8.12 -11.50
C TYR A 77 -9.97 -9.51 -10.83
N GLU A 78 -8.90 -10.07 -10.24
CA GLU A 78 -8.98 -11.36 -9.54
C GLU A 78 -8.39 -11.36 -8.10
N TYR A 79 -7.93 -10.22 -7.56
CA TYR A 79 -7.37 -10.18 -6.19
C TYR A 79 -8.04 -9.22 -5.19
N CYS A 80 -9.15 -8.53 -5.54
CA CYS A 80 -9.86 -7.65 -4.59
C CYS A 80 -11.19 -8.20 -4.04
N THR A 81 -11.63 -9.42 -4.38
CA THR A 81 -12.96 -9.94 -3.95
C THR A 81 -12.94 -11.08 -2.93
N VAL A 82 -11.77 -11.50 -2.42
CA VAL A 82 -11.69 -12.68 -1.52
C VAL A 82 -11.50 -12.39 -0.04
N ASN A 83 -11.48 -11.13 0.43
CA ASN A 83 -11.44 -10.83 1.86
C ASN A 83 -12.22 -9.57 2.27
N ASP A 84 -13.43 -9.37 1.72
CA ASP A 84 -14.41 -8.47 2.32
C ASP A 84 -15.54 -9.30 2.99
N PRO A 85 -15.55 -9.44 4.33
CA PRO A 85 -16.58 -10.18 5.06
C PRO A 85 -17.97 -9.52 4.99
N SER A 86 -18.09 -8.27 4.54
CA SER A 86 -19.33 -7.49 4.60
C SER A 86 -20.33 -7.80 3.46
N LEU A 87 -19.92 -8.53 2.42
CA LEU A 87 -20.77 -8.88 1.27
C LEU A 87 -21.33 -10.32 1.32
N ARG A 88 -21.30 -10.97 2.49
CA ARG A 88 -21.97 -12.26 2.69
C ARG A 88 -23.49 -12.05 2.67
N ARG A 89 -24.08 -11.95 1.47
CA ARG A 89 -25.54 -12.04 1.26
C ARG A 89 -26.04 -13.26 2.01
N GLN A 90 -26.79 -13.05 3.08
CA GLN A 90 -27.60 -14.13 3.64
C GLN A 90 -28.65 -14.47 2.59
N PRO A 91 -28.79 -15.74 2.16
CA PRO A 91 -29.97 -16.10 1.40
C PRO A 91 -31.15 -15.87 2.33
N GLU A 92 -31.97 -14.88 1.99
CA GLU A 92 -33.27 -14.69 2.59
C GLU A 92 -34.05 -15.99 2.38
N THR A 93 -34.20 -16.80 3.42
CA THR A 93 -35.17 -17.88 3.42
C THR A 93 -36.55 -17.24 3.54
N SER A 94 -37.02 -16.65 2.44
CA SER A 94 -38.42 -16.31 2.25
C SER A 94 -39.17 -17.60 2.00
N ASN A 95 -39.63 -18.16 3.11
CA ASN A 95 -40.89 -18.85 3.30
C ASN A 95 -41.79 -18.92 2.04
N GLN A 96 -42.04 -20.13 1.56
CA GLN A 96 -43.21 -20.37 0.72
C GLN A 96 -43.77 -21.78 0.98
N ASN A 97 -44.87 -21.77 1.74
CA ASN A 97 -45.91 -22.78 1.97
C ASN A 97 -45.56 -24.08 2.71
#